data_AF-A0A1J3G771-F1
#
_entry.id   AF-A0A1J3G771-F1
#
_cell.length_a   1.000
_cell.length_b   1.000
_cell.length_c   1.000
_cell.angle_alpha   90.00
_cell.angle_beta   90.00
_cell.angle_gamma   90.00
#
_symmetry.space_group_name_H-M   'P 1'
#
loop_
_entity.id
_entity.type
_entity.pdbx_description
1 polymer ?
#
loop_
_entity_poly.entity_id
_entity_poly.type
_entity_poly.pdbx_seq_one_letter_code
_entity_poly.pdbx_strand_id
1 'polypeptide(L)'
;MKSEMEDPLMVQIQLDHHHQSPPSSTYTFTKPKSKPTKSIILKMVASVAITLGLLFVFYSILFSVLEWRSSYRYSVVIDAGSSGSRIHVFRYWIESGKQVLDFGEENYGSLKLSPGLSSYADNPEGASASVTELVEFAKGRVPVGMLEKSEIRLMATAGMRLLEVSVQEQILQVIRGVLRSSGFKFQDEWASVISGSDEGVYAWVVANYAIGSLGGDPLQTTGIVELGGASAQVTFVSSEVVPPKFSRTISYGNVAYKLYSHSFLHYGQDAAEEELLESLQNSVANSTEDGIVTDPCTPKGYIFDKSSLKNSSVQATGNFNECRSATFAMLQEGKENCAYKHCSIGSTFTPDLQ
;
A
#
# COMPACT_ATOMS: atom_id res chain seq x y z
N MET A 1 23.09 -68.62 13.47
CA MET A 1 22.51 -69.97 13.67
C MET A 1 21.54 -70.19 12.53
N LYS A 2 21.79 -71.21 11.69
CA LYS A 2 20.86 -71.98 10.83
C LYS A 2 19.94 -71.21 9.85
N SER A 3 20.04 -71.42 8.52
CA SER A 3 19.69 -72.64 7.73
C SER A 3 18.18 -72.91 7.72
N GLU A 4 17.54 -73.42 6.67
CA GLU A 4 17.94 -74.06 5.39
C GLU A 4 17.20 -73.36 4.19
N MET A 5 17.52 -73.49 2.88
CA MET A 5 17.59 -74.69 2.01
C MET A 5 16.17 -75.34 1.84
N GLU A 6 15.69 -75.83 0.69
CA GLU A 6 16.31 -76.29 -0.59
C GLU A 6 15.50 -75.93 -1.87
N ASP A 7 16.18 -76.11 -3.01
CA ASP A 7 15.69 -76.35 -4.39
C ASP A 7 14.95 -77.74 -4.46
N PRO A 8 14.40 -78.27 -5.60
CA PRO A 8 15.27 -78.95 -6.58
C PRO A 8 14.77 -79.20 -8.04
N LEU A 9 15.75 -79.57 -8.91
CA LEU A 9 15.69 -80.58 -10.02
C LEU A 9 14.88 -80.26 -11.32
N MET A 10 15.24 -80.67 -12.56
CA MET A 10 16.30 -81.50 -13.22
C MET A 10 16.84 -80.76 -14.49
N VAL A 11 18.00 -80.98 -15.15
CA VAL A 11 19.10 -81.97 -15.12
C VAL A 11 18.98 -83.25 -16.01
N GLN A 12 19.41 -83.19 -17.30
CA GLN A 12 20.19 -84.18 -18.12
C GLN A 12 20.16 -83.79 -19.64
N ILE A 13 21.25 -83.61 -20.41
CA ILE A 13 22.42 -84.44 -20.81
C ILE A 13 22.10 -85.45 -21.93
N GLN A 14 22.76 -85.36 -23.11
CA GLN A 14 23.76 -86.34 -23.61
C GLN A 14 24.47 -85.88 -24.93
N LEU A 15 25.64 -86.47 -25.23
CA LEU A 15 26.51 -86.24 -26.41
C LEU A 15 26.37 -87.36 -27.47
N ASP A 16 26.81 -87.10 -28.72
CA ASP A 16 27.79 -87.92 -29.49
C ASP A 16 28.20 -87.16 -30.79
N HIS A 17 29.47 -86.92 -31.13
CA HIS A 17 30.54 -87.80 -31.69
C HIS A 17 30.37 -88.22 -33.18
N HIS A 18 31.11 -87.60 -34.13
CA HIS A 18 32.36 -88.15 -34.72
C HIS A 18 33.02 -87.28 -35.85
N HIS A 19 34.18 -87.74 -36.36
CA HIS A 19 35.09 -87.08 -37.31
C HIS A 19 34.62 -87.05 -38.78
N GLN A 20 35.09 -86.06 -39.58
CA GLN A 20 36.04 -86.25 -40.70
C GLN A 20 36.48 -84.92 -41.36
N SER A 21 37.58 -84.95 -42.14
CA SER A 21 38.30 -83.79 -42.70
C SER A 21 38.11 -83.64 -44.24
N PRO A 22 38.78 -82.69 -44.93
CA PRO A 22 38.16 -81.59 -45.70
C PRO A 22 38.02 -81.87 -47.22
N PRO A 23 37.53 -80.90 -48.03
CA PRO A 23 38.50 -80.10 -48.80
C PRO A 23 38.14 -78.63 -49.13
N SER A 24 39.20 -77.82 -49.29
CA SER A 24 39.40 -76.76 -50.30
C SER A 24 38.32 -75.70 -50.61
N SER A 25 38.56 -74.45 -50.18
CA SER A 25 38.30 -73.26 -51.02
C SER A 25 39.09 -72.01 -50.60
N THR A 26 39.94 -71.53 -51.51
CA THR A 26 40.26 -70.11 -51.79
C THR A 26 40.36 -69.11 -50.62
N TYR A 27 41.58 -68.82 -50.15
CA TYR A 27 41.83 -67.67 -49.26
C TYR A 27 41.77 -66.34 -50.01
N THR A 28 40.60 -65.69 -50.02
CA THR A 28 40.49 -64.26 -50.38
C THR A 28 41.10 -63.38 -49.29
N PHE A 29 41.92 -62.41 -49.70
CA PHE A 29 42.64 -61.49 -48.82
C PHE A 29 41.70 -60.47 -48.15
N THR A 30 41.13 -60.81 -46.99
CA THR A 30 40.27 -59.89 -46.23
C THR A 30 41.11 -58.83 -45.51
N LYS A 31 41.08 -57.58 -46.02
CA LYS A 31 41.56 -56.40 -45.29
C LYS A 31 40.89 -56.31 -43.91
N PRO A 32 41.60 -55.83 -42.87
CA PRO A 32 40.99 -55.62 -41.56
C PRO A 32 39.88 -54.57 -41.66
N LYS A 33 38.64 -54.95 -41.30
CA LYS A 33 37.54 -53.99 -41.15
C LYS A 33 37.84 -53.08 -39.97
N SER A 34 38.17 -51.81 -40.24
CA SER A 34 38.20 -50.78 -39.21
C SER A 34 36.81 -50.65 -38.58
N LYS A 35 36.74 -50.69 -37.25
CA LYS A 35 35.50 -50.38 -36.51
C LYS A 35 35.09 -48.93 -36.83
N PRO A 36 33.78 -48.60 -36.86
CA PRO A 36 33.30 -47.29 -37.30
C PRO A 36 33.48 -46.21 -36.23
N THR A 37 34.73 -45.84 -35.93
CA THR A 37 35.07 -44.78 -34.95
C THR A 37 34.34 -43.47 -35.26
N LYS A 38 34.14 -43.15 -36.54
CA LYS A 38 33.36 -42.00 -37.01
C LYS A 38 31.92 -41.96 -36.49
N SER A 39 31.26 -43.11 -36.30
CA SER A 39 29.88 -43.16 -35.79
C SER A 39 29.80 -42.86 -34.29
N ILE A 40 30.77 -43.33 -33.51
CA ILE A 40 30.87 -43.05 -32.08
C ILE A 40 31.21 -41.57 -31.85
N ILE A 41 32.18 -41.03 -32.61
CA ILE A 41 32.55 -39.61 -32.56
C ILE A 41 31.35 -38.72 -32.89
N LEU A 42 30.58 -39.04 -33.94
CA LEU A 42 29.40 -38.25 -34.31
C LEU A 42 28.32 -38.23 -33.22
N LYS A 43 28.08 -39.36 -32.54
CA LYS A 43 27.16 -39.44 -31.40
C LYS A 43 27.65 -38.64 -30.19
N MET A 44 28.96 -38.66 -29.90
CA MET A 44 29.56 -37.86 -28.83
C MET A 44 29.44 -36.36 -29.14
N VAL A 45 29.76 -35.93 -30.36
CA VAL A 45 29.62 -34.53 -30.80
C VAL A 45 28.16 -34.07 -30.73
N ALA A 46 27.21 -34.89 -31.18
CA ALA A 46 25.78 -34.58 -31.06
C ALA A 46 25.34 -34.49 -29.59
N SER A 47 25.79 -35.40 -28.71
CA SER A 47 25.48 -35.35 -27.28
C SER A 47 26.02 -34.09 -26.61
N VAL A 48 27.25 -33.67 -26.94
CA VAL A 48 27.86 -32.43 -26.41
C VAL A 48 27.16 -31.18 -26.95
N ALA A 49 26.75 -31.17 -28.21
CA ALA A 49 25.98 -30.07 -28.78
C ALA A 49 24.60 -29.94 -28.11
N ILE A 50 23.92 -31.07 -27.81
CA ILE A 50 22.63 -31.08 -27.11
C ILE A 50 22.79 -30.60 -25.66
N THR A 51 23.80 -31.05 -24.91
CA THR A 51 24.00 -30.56 -23.53
C THR A 51 24.40 -29.09 -23.50
N LEU A 52 25.24 -28.61 -24.42
CA LEU A 52 25.53 -27.18 -24.55
C LEU A 52 24.29 -26.35 -24.91
N GLY A 53 23.43 -26.85 -25.81
CA GLY A 53 22.15 -26.20 -26.15
C GLY A 53 21.19 -26.13 -24.96
N LEU A 54 21.06 -27.22 -24.20
CA LEU A 54 20.24 -27.26 -22.99
C LEU A 54 20.79 -26.35 -21.88
N LEU A 55 22.12 -26.32 -21.69
CA LEU A 55 22.77 -25.40 -20.76
C LEU A 55 22.58 -23.93 -21.17
N PHE A 56 22.65 -23.62 -22.46
CA PHE A 56 22.38 -22.28 -22.97
C PHE A 56 20.92 -21.88 -22.72
N VAL A 57 19.94 -22.73 -23.05
CA VAL A 57 18.52 -22.47 -22.79
C VAL A 57 18.25 -22.30 -21.29
N PHE A 58 18.82 -23.16 -20.44
CA PHE A 58 18.67 -23.05 -18.98
C PHE A 58 19.31 -21.77 -18.45
N TYR A 59 20.49 -21.39 -18.95
CA TYR A 59 21.15 -20.13 -18.61
C TYR A 59 20.32 -18.93 -19.07
N SER A 60 19.75 -18.93 -20.29
CA SER A 60 18.87 -17.87 -20.77
C SER A 60 17.62 -17.72 -19.90
N ILE A 61 16.95 -18.83 -19.53
CA ILE A 61 15.78 -18.79 -18.64
C ILE A 61 16.16 -18.23 -17.26
N LEU A 62 17.26 -18.71 -16.68
CA LEU A 62 17.74 -18.26 -15.37
C LEU A 62 18.14 -16.78 -15.40
N PHE A 63 18.79 -16.33 -16.48
CA PHE A 63 19.20 -14.95 -16.70
C PHE A 63 17.99 -14.03 -16.87
N SER A 64 16.98 -14.41 -17.68
CA SER A 64 15.74 -13.63 -17.82
C SER A 64 14.95 -13.52 -16.51
N VAL A 65 14.90 -14.59 -15.71
CA VAL A 65 14.27 -14.55 -14.38
C VAL A 65 15.05 -13.64 -13.41
N LEU A 66 16.38 -13.61 -13.52
CA LEU A 66 17.24 -12.75 -12.70
C LEU A 66 17.16 -11.27 -13.11
N GLU A 67 17.16 -10.97 -14.42
CA GLU A 67 16.91 -9.62 -14.94
C GLU A 67 15.53 -9.11 -14.53
N TRP A 68 14.48 -9.94 -14.67
CA TRP A 68 13.13 -9.57 -14.23
C TRP A 68 13.08 -9.25 -12.73
N ARG A 69 13.76 -10.06 -11.89
CA ARG A 69 13.92 -9.76 -10.45
C ARG A 69 14.71 -8.47 -10.18
N SER A 70 15.63 -8.06 -11.06
CA SER A 70 16.35 -6.80 -10.96
C SER A 70 15.55 -5.56 -11.38
N SER A 71 14.41 -5.75 -12.08
CA SER A 71 13.49 -4.68 -12.49
C SER A 71 12.63 -4.16 -11.33
N TYR A 72 12.34 -5.02 -10.34
CA TYR A 72 11.48 -4.65 -9.21
C TYR A 72 12.10 -3.55 -8.34
N ARG A 73 11.24 -2.67 -7.85
CA ARG A 73 11.54 -1.56 -6.95
C ARG A 73 10.54 -1.58 -5.80
N TYR A 74 10.90 -0.93 -4.70
CA TYR A 74 10.03 -0.81 -3.54
C TYR A 74 9.89 0.66 -3.13
N SER A 75 8.71 1.01 -2.65
CA SER A 75 8.39 2.32 -2.07
C SER A 75 7.66 2.09 -0.75
N VAL A 76 8.02 2.85 0.27
CA VAL A 76 7.47 2.75 1.62
C VAL A 76 6.86 4.10 2.01
N VAL A 77 5.59 4.10 2.39
CA VAL A 77 4.86 5.31 2.78
C VAL A 77 4.21 5.08 4.14
N ILE A 78 4.40 5.99 5.06
CA ILE A 78 3.70 6.05 6.33
C ILE A 78 2.63 7.14 6.25
N ASP A 79 1.35 6.73 6.23
CA ASP A 79 0.19 7.59 6.50
C ASP A 79 0.10 7.79 8.02
N ALA A 80 0.29 9.02 8.50
CA ALA A 80 0.17 9.34 9.91
C ALA A 80 -1.13 10.11 10.20
N GLY A 81 -2.23 9.35 10.27
CA GLY A 81 -3.57 9.83 10.60
C GLY A 81 -3.81 10.07 12.10
N SER A 82 -4.94 10.73 12.40
CA SER A 82 -5.36 11.07 13.77
C SER A 82 -5.54 9.83 14.67
N SER A 83 -6.23 8.80 14.18
CA SER A 83 -6.52 7.57 14.94
C SER A 83 -5.42 6.50 14.89
N GLY A 84 -4.27 6.79 14.27
CA GLY A 84 -3.16 5.84 14.14
C GLY A 84 -2.34 6.03 12.87
N SER A 85 -1.12 5.53 12.91
CA SER A 85 -0.19 5.55 11.77
C SER A 85 -0.20 4.21 11.04
N ARG A 86 -0.20 4.24 9.71
CA ARG A 86 -0.19 3.07 8.82
C ARG A 86 1.04 3.11 7.94
N ILE A 87 1.83 2.05 7.93
CA ILE A 87 2.86 1.87 6.90
C ILE A 87 2.31 1.06 5.73
N HIS A 88 2.74 1.40 4.54
CA HIS A 88 2.43 0.74 3.28
C HIS A 88 3.75 0.47 2.55
N VAL A 89 3.96 -0.79 2.18
CA VAL A 89 5.11 -1.24 1.39
C VAL A 89 4.57 -1.68 0.03
N PHE A 90 5.00 -1.00 -1.04
CA PHE A 90 4.60 -1.29 -2.41
C PHE A 90 5.78 -1.84 -3.19
N ARG A 91 5.65 -3.04 -3.76
CA ARG A 91 6.51 -3.47 -4.88
C ARG A 91 5.95 -2.92 -6.20
N TYR A 92 6.83 -2.49 -7.10
CA TYR A 92 6.47 -2.02 -8.43
C TYR A 92 7.58 -2.28 -9.44
N TRP A 93 7.27 -2.17 -10.73
CA TRP A 93 8.25 -2.10 -11.81
C TRP A 93 7.94 -0.94 -12.75
N ILE A 94 8.81 -0.72 -13.75
CA ILE A 94 8.56 0.23 -14.84
C ILE A 94 8.30 -0.55 -16.12
N GLU A 95 7.16 -0.31 -16.75
CA GLU A 95 6.77 -0.91 -18.02
C GLU A 95 6.35 0.20 -18.98
N SER A 96 6.99 0.27 -20.15
CA SER A 96 6.76 1.33 -21.16
C SER A 96 6.79 2.76 -20.58
N GLY A 97 7.65 3.01 -19.59
CA GLY A 97 7.78 4.30 -18.90
C GLY A 97 6.74 4.58 -17.80
N LYS A 98 5.78 3.68 -17.58
CA LYS A 98 4.77 3.80 -16.51
C LYS A 98 5.16 2.95 -15.29
N GLN A 99 4.78 3.39 -14.10
CA GLN A 99 4.88 2.57 -12.89
C GLN A 99 3.69 1.60 -12.84
N VAL A 100 3.99 0.32 -12.60
CA VAL A 100 2.99 -0.73 -12.41
C VAL A 100 3.13 -1.26 -10.99
N LEU A 101 2.09 -1.06 -10.18
CA LEU A 101 2.04 -1.47 -8.77
C LEU A 101 1.60 -2.93 -8.65
N ASP A 102 2.25 -3.66 -7.74
CA ASP A 102 1.99 -5.07 -7.48
C ASP A 102 1.23 -5.24 -6.15
N PHE A 103 -0.09 -5.38 -6.26
CA PHE A 103 -0.99 -5.56 -5.12
C PHE A 103 -1.17 -7.03 -4.69
N GLY A 104 -0.33 -7.95 -5.17
CA GLY A 104 -0.32 -9.33 -4.68
C GLY A 104 0.03 -9.38 -3.18
N GLU A 105 -0.50 -10.37 -2.46
CA GLU A 105 -0.38 -10.50 -0.99
C GLU A 105 1.07 -10.55 -0.47
N GLU A 106 1.99 -11.14 -1.26
CA GLU A 106 3.43 -11.17 -0.98
C GLU A 106 4.15 -9.84 -1.31
N ASN A 107 3.53 -8.97 -2.10
CA ASN A 107 4.16 -7.87 -2.83
C ASN A 107 3.71 -6.49 -2.34
N TYR A 108 2.53 -6.45 -1.73
CA TYR A 108 2.03 -5.34 -0.92
C TYR A 108 2.00 -5.74 0.57
N GLY A 109 2.34 -4.81 1.46
CA GLY A 109 2.25 -5.02 2.90
C GLY A 109 1.78 -3.77 3.62
N SER A 110 0.94 -3.93 4.64
CA SER A 110 0.55 -2.83 5.51
C SER A 110 0.41 -3.27 6.96
N LEU A 111 0.73 -2.34 7.87
CA LEU A 111 0.56 -2.46 9.32
C LEU A 111 0.03 -1.12 9.85
N LYS A 112 -1.04 -1.14 10.65
CA LYS A 112 -1.52 0.01 11.42
C LYS A 112 -1.12 -0.14 12.88
N LEU A 113 -0.58 0.93 13.47
CA LEU A 113 -0.46 1.09 14.91
C LEU A 113 -1.33 2.27 15.38
N SER A 114 -1.75 2.22 16.64
CA SER A 114 -2.48 3.28 17.34
C SER A 114 -1.83 3.52 18.70
N PRO A 115 -1.84 4.76 19.24
CA PRO A 115 -2.54 5.94 18.74
C PRO A 115 -1.86 6.62 17.54
N GLY A 116 -2.46 7.71 17.03
CA GLY A 116 -1.86 8.56 16.00
C GLY A 116 -0.71 9.40 16.54
N LEU A 117 0.07 10.01 15.64
CA LEU A 117 1.26 10.80 16.04
C LEU A 117 0.93 11.97 16.96
N SER A 118 -0.25 12.57 16.82
CA SER A 118 -0.66 13.72 17.62
C SER A 118 -0.87 13.41 19.10
N SER A 119 -1.09 12.14 19.46
CA SER A 119 -1.17 11.70 20.86
C SER A 119 0.18 11.70 21.59
N TYR A 120 1.28 11.98 20.88
CA TYR A 120 2.62 12.18 21.48
C TYR A 120 2.97 13.66 21.67
N ALA A 121 2.00 14.58 21.62
CA ALA A 121 2.21 16.02 21.82
C ALA A 121 2.99 16.36 23.11
N ASP A 122 2.62 15.73 24.23
CA ASP A 122 3.28 15.93 25.53
C ASP A 122 4.60 15.15 25.71
N ASN A 123 4.88 14.19 24.81
CA ASN A 123 6.09 13.36 24.85
C ASN A 123 6.52 12.92 23.44
N PRO A 124 7.14 13.81 22.64
CA PRO A 124 7.51 13.53 21.25
C PRO A 124 8.41 12.31 21.07
N GLU A 125 9.29 12.03 22.03
CA GLU A 125 10.17 10.83 22.02
C GLU A 125 9.36 9.52 22.03
N GLY A 126 8.14 9.51 22.57
CA GLY A 126 7.24 8.36 22.55
C GLY A 126 6.84 7.91 21.13
N ALA A 127 6.84 8.83 20.16
CA ALA A 127 6.56 8.50 18.76
C ALA A 127 7.64 7.61 18.12
N SER A 128 8.87 7.64 18.65
CA SER A 128 10.00 6.87 18.11
C SER A 128 9.74 5.37 18.09
N ALA A 129 9.16 4.81 19.16
CA ALA A 129 8.88 3.39 19.28
C ALA A 129 7.84 2.91 18.25
N SER A 130 6.73 3.66 18.12
CA SER A 130 5.66 3.37 17.16
C SER A 130 6.18 3.41 15.71
N VAL A 131 6.93 4.45 15.33
CA VAL A 131 7.51 4.54 13.98
C VAL A 131 8.61 3.50 13.75
N THR A 132 9.38 3.12 14.79
CA THR A 132 10.38 2.05 14.68
C THR A 132 9.73 0.70 14.37
N GLU A 133 8.64 0.34 15.06
CA GLU A 133 7.91 -0.91 14.80
C GLU A 133 7.36 -0.96 13.37
N LEU A 134 6.80 0.15 12.87
CA LEU A 134 6.40 0.28 11.46
C LEU A 134 7.60 0.07 10.51
N VAL A 135 8.75 0.70 10.78
CA VAL A 135 9.97 0.57 9.96
C VAL A 135 10.51 -0.86 9.95
N GLU A 136 10.51 -1.58 11.08
CA GLU A 136 10.93 -2.98 11.15
C GLU A 136 9.98 -3.91 10.36
N PHE A 137 8.67 -3.65 10.39
CA PHE A 137 7.72 -4.34 9.49
C PHE A 137 8.09 -4.12 8.02
N ALA A 138 8.42 -2.89 7.61
CA ALA A 138 8.82 -2.62 6.23
C ALA A 138 10.16 -3.28 5.84
N LYS A 139 11.16 -3.29 6.73
CA LYS A 139 12.41 -4.04 6.53
C LYS A 139 12.17 -5.54 6.35
N GLY A 140 11.20 -6.12 7.06
CA GLY A 140 10.78 -7.51 6.89
C GLY A 140 10.14 -7.83 5.52
N ARG A 141 9.67 -6.81 4.78
CA ARG A 141 9.05 -6.96 3.45
C ARG A 141 9.96 -6.58 2.28
N VAL A 142 11.01 -5.80 2.50
CA VAL A 142 11.92 -5.32 1.44
C VAL A 142 13.25 -6.08 1.48
N PRO A 143 13.73 -6.69 0.39
CA PRO A 143 15.01 -7.39 0.36
C PRO A 143 16.17 -6.48 0.79
N VAL A 144 17.10 -6.98 1.63
CA VAL A 144 18.19 -6.19 2.24
C VAL A 144 18.98 -5.37 1.21
N GLY A 145 19.35 -5.96 0.07
CA GLY A 145 20.09 -5.27 -1.01
C GLY A 145 19.29 -4.22 -1.81
N MET A 146 18.02 -3.98 -1.44
CA MET A 146 17.12 -2.98 -2.02
C MET A 146 16.77 -1.85 -1.06
N LEU A 147 17.06 -1.96 0.25
CA LEU A 147 16.71 -0.94 1.26
C LEU A 147 17.22 0.45 0.86
N GLU A 148 18.53 0.59 0.63
CA GLU A 148 19.18 1.86 0.25
C GLU A 148 18.69 2.48 -1.07
N LYS A 149 17.95 1.71 -1.89
CA LYS A 149 17.36 2.15 -3.16
C LYS A 149 15.87 2.45 -3.04
N SER A 150 15.23 1.99 -1.97
CA SER A 150 13.79 2.07 -1.75
C SER A 150 13.50 3.29 -0.89
N GLU A 151 12.61 4.15 -1.36
CA GLU A 151 12.28 5.39 -0.65
C GLU A 151 11.35 5.10 0.52
N ILE A 152 11.62 5.70 1.68
CA ILE A 152 10.66 5.79 2.79
C ILE A 152 10.18 7.23 2.95
N ARG A 153 8.89 7.43 3.17
CA ARG A 153 8.26 8.75 3.35
C ARG A 153 7.25 8.68 4.50
N LEU A 154 7.04 9.79 5.21
CA LEU A 154 5.97 9.94 6.18
C LEU A 154 5.16 11.20 5.87
N MET A 155 3.85 11.02 5.72
CA MET A 155 2.89 12.08 5.44
C MET A 155 1.89 12.11 6.59
N ALA A 156 1.98 13.12 7.44
CA ALA A 156 1.04 13.30 8.54
C ALA A 156 -0.12 14.21 8.15
N THR A 157 -1.32 13.86 8.61
CA THR A 157 -2.56 14.50 8.16
C THR A 157 -3.24 15.33 9.26
N ALA A 158 -4.56 15.40 9.28
CA ALA A 158 -5.36 16.29 10.14
C ALA A 158 -4.98 16.27 11.63
N GLY A 159 -4.67 15.09 12.20
CA GLY A 159 -4.28 14.98 13.62
C GLY A 159 -3.06 15.84 13.97
N MET A 160 -2.04 15.85 13.11
CA MET A 160 -0.87 16.73 13.31
C MET A 160 -1.18 18.19 12.96
N ARG A 161 -2.06 18.45 11.97
CA ARG A 161 -2.49 19.82 11.62
C ARG A 161 -3.19 20.56 12.76
N LEU A 162 -3.76 19.84 13.74
CA LEU A 162 -4.41 20.40 14.93
C LEU A 162 -3.42 20.85 16.03
N LEU A 163 -2.17 20.41 15.99
CA LEU A 163 -1.16 20.79 17.00
C LEU A 163 -0.49 22.13 16.67
N GLU A 164 0.10 22.77 17.67
CA GLU A 164 1.01 23.90 17.41
C GLU A 164 2.20 23.48 16.55
N VAL A 165 2.65 24.36 15.64
CA VAL A 165 3.76 24.10 14.71
C VAL A 165 5.06 23.73 15.44
N SER A 166 5.29 24.30 16.62
CA SER A 166 6.39 23.98 17.54
C SER A 166 6.38 22.51 17.99
N VAL A 167 5.20 21.95 18.26
CA VAL A 167 5.01 20.55 18.69
C VAL A 167 5.05 19.62 17.49
N GLN A 168 4.44 20.02 16.36
CA GLN A 168 4.53 19.27 15.09
C GLN A 168 5.99 18.97 14.72
N GLU A 169 6.84 19.99 14.75
CA GLU A 169 8.24 19.88 14.35
C GLU A 169 9.08 19.07 15.36
N GLN A 170 8.79 19.14 16.66
CA GLN A 170 9.42 18.27 17.66
C GLN A 170 9.16 16.78 17.38
N ILE A 171 7.90 16.42 17.12
CA ILE A 171 7.51 15.04 16.76
C ILE A 171 8.16 14.62 15.43
N LEU A 172 8.10 15.47 14.40
CA LEU A 172 8.72 15.18 13.11
C LEU A 172 10.24 15.02 13.21
N GLN A 173 10.92 15.73 14.09
CA GLN A 173 12.37 15.63 14.24
C GLN A 173 12.81 14.29 14.87
N VAL A 174 12.06 13.78 15.85
CA VAL A 174 12.23 12.42 16.39
C VAL A 174 12.05 11.38 15.27
N ILE A 175 10.98 11.53 14.49
CA ILE A 175 10.64 10.65 13.36
C ILE A 175 11.72 10.64 12.27
N ARG A 176 12.23 11.82 11.87
CA ARG A 176 13.35 11.93 10.93
C ARG A 176 14.59 11.21 11.45
N GLY A 177 14.82 11.20 12.77
CA GLY A 177 15.87 10.38 13.41
C GLY A 177 15.71 8.89 13.13
N VAL A 178 14.51 8.34 13.35
CA VAL A 178 14.18 6.94 13.07
C VAL A 178 14.31 6.62 11.57
N LEU A 179 13.76 7.48 10.70
CA LEU A 179 13.78 7.25 9.26
C LEU A 179 15.18 7.37 8.65
N ARG A 180 16.02 8.31 9.10
CA ARG A 180 17.45 8.38 8.74
C ARG A 180 18.23 7.12 9.13
N SER A 181 17.88 6.52 10.28
CA SER A 181 18.54 5.31 10.79
C SER A 181 17.94 4.00 10.25
N SER A 182 16.92 4.09 9.38
CA SER A 182 16.20 2.92 8.87
C SER A 182 16.94 2.11 7.81
N GLY A 183 17.95 2.69 7.15
CA GLY A 183 18.63 2.09 5.99
C GLY A 183 17.83 2.17 4.67
N PHE A 184 16.60 2.70 4.71
CA PHE A 184 15.89 3.12 3.50
C PHE A 184 16.48 4.44 2.96
N LYS A 185 16.24 4.72 1.67
CA LYS A 185 16.52 6.03 1.10
C LYS A 185 15.56 7.06 1.70
N PHE A 186 16.08 8.07 2.38
CA PHE A 186 15.30 9.09 3.08
C PHE A 186 15.91 10.49 2.91
N GLN A 187 15.05 11.52 3.01
CA GLN A 187 15.41 12.94 3.09
C GLN A 187 14.48 13.58 4.13
N ASP A 188 14.97 14.52 4.94
CA ASP A 188 14.22 15.05 6.08
C ASP A 188 12.90 15.74 5.67
N GLU A 189 12.84 16.29 4.45
CA GLU A 189 11.64 16.90 3.83
C GLU A 189 10.55 15.86 3.51
N TRP A 190 10.91 14.58 3.41
CA TRP A 190 9.97 13.48 3.14
C TRP A 190 9.24 12.99 4.40
N ALA A 191 9.53 13.57 5.57
CA ALA A 191 8.72 13.48 6.78
C ALA A 191 8.12 14.85 7.10
N SER A 192 6.85 15.04 6.76
CA SER A 192 6.17 16.33 6.86
C SER A 192 4.66 16.18 7.14
N VAL A 193 4.06 17.25 7.66
CA VAL A 193 2.60 17.39 7.70
C VAL A 193 2.13 17.89 6.33
N ILE A 194 1.30 17.11 5.63
CA ILE A 194 0.78 17.50 4.31
C ILE A 194 -0.40 18.46 4.46
N SER A 195 -0.61 19.33 3.47
CA SER A 195 -1.84 20.13 3.45
C SER A 195 -3.01 19.22 3.12
N GLY A 196 -4.18 19.49 3.71
CA GLY A 196 -5.37 18.68 3.44
C GLY A 196 -5.86 18.76 1.99
N SER A 197 -5.46 19.78 1.22
CA SER A 197 -5.68 19.79 -0.22
C SER A 197 -4.76 18.81 -0.95
N ASP A 198 -3.52 18.61 -0.50
CA ASP A 198 -2.62 17.67 -1.14
C ASP A 198 -3.01 16.22 -0.80
N GLU A 199 -3.51 15.98 0.42
CA GLU A 199 -4.16 14.73 0.86
C GLU A 199 -5.31 14.34 -0.10
N GLY A 200 -6.27 15.25 -0.32
CA GLY A 200 -7.37 15.04 -1.26
C GLY A 200 -6.93 14.87 -2.72
N VAL A 201 -5.85 15.53 -3.15
CA VAL A 201 -5.24 15.32 -4.48
C VAL A 201 -4.63 13.93 -4.59
N TYR A 202 -3.93 13.42 -3.57
CA TYR A 202 -3.39 12.06 -3.57
C TYR A 202 -4.51 11.02 -3.60
N ALA A 203 -5.57 11.19 -2.80
CA ALA A 203 -6.75 10.32 -2.83
C ALA A 203 -7.41 10.32 -4.23
N TRP A 204 -7.57 11.50 -4.84
CA TRP A 204 -8.12 11.64 -6.20
C TRP A 204 -7.26 10.93 -7.26
N VAL A 205 -5.92 11.05 -7.17
CA VAL A 205 -4.98 10.37 -8.08
C VAL A 205 -5.11 8.86 -7.95
N VAL A 206 -5.14 8.32 -6.73
CA VAL A 206 -5.27 6.86 -6.49
C VAL A 206 -6.60 6.34 -7.01
N ALA A 207 -7.71 7.04 -6.74
CA ALA A 207 -9.04 6.64 -7.23
C ALA A 207 -9.10 6.60 -8.76
N ASN A 208 -8.62 7.66 -9.44
CA ASN A 208 -8.65 7.75 -10.89
C ASN A 208 -7.61 6.86 -11.59
N TYR A 209 -6.50 6.51 -10.91
CA TYR A 209 -5.60 5.45 -11.36
C TYR A 209 -6.28 4.08 -11.31
N ALA A 210 -6.96 3.75 -10.20
CA ALA A 210 -7.64 2.46 -10.02
C ALA A 210 -8.84 2.28 -10.97
N ILE A 211 -9.57 3.36 -11.29
CA ILE A 211 -10.68 3.37 -12.26
C ILE A 211 -10.16 3.38 -13.71
N GLY A 212 -8.91 3.79 -13.95
CA GLY A 212 -8.31 3.86 -15.29
C GLY A 212 -8.64 5.12 -16.09
N SER A 213 -9.25 6.14 -15.46
CA SER A 213 -9.51 7.46 -16.06
C SER A 213 -8.27 8.35 -16.12
N LEU A 214 -7.25 8.09 -15.29
CA LEU A 214 -6.03 8.90 -15.23
C LEU A 214 -5.16 8.76 -16.50
N GLY A 215 -4.84 9.90 -17.11
CA GLY A 215 -4.26 10.00 -18.46
C GLY A 215 -5.29 10.14 -19.59
N GLY A 216 -6.59 10.06 -19.28
CA GLY A 216 -7.70 10.36 -20.19
C GLY A 216 -8.22 11.80 -20.05
N ASP A 217 -9.43 12.06 -20.56
CA ASP A 217 -10.13 13.35 -20.48
C ASP A 217 -10.34 13.79 -19.01
N PRO A 218 -9.85 14.98 -18.59
CA PRO A 218 -10.11 15.55 -17.27
C PRO A 218 -11.58 15.57 -16.85
N LEU A 219 -12.52 15.80 -17.78
CA LEU A 219 -13.95 15.87 -17.48
C LEU A 219 -14.61 14.49 -17.33
N GLN A 220 -13.88 13.39 -17.57
CA GLN A 220 -14.35 12.01 -17.36
C GLN A 220 -13.70 11.37 -16.12
N THR A 221 -13.15 12.20 -15.22
CA THR A 221 -12.58 11.75 -13.96
C THR A 221 -13.61 11.73 -12.84
N THR A 222 -13.44 10.82 -11.89
CA THR A 222 -14.31 10.69 -10.71
C THR A 222 -13.83 11.65 -9.63
N GLY A 223 -14.73 12.50 -9.12
CA GLY A 223 -14.49 13.30 -7.92
C GLY A 223 -14.49 12.42 -6.66
N ILE A 224 -13.71 12.81 -5.65
CA ILE A 224 -13.63 12.10 -4.37
C ILE A 224 -14.21 12.94 -3.24
N VAL A 225 -14.80 12.23 -2.28
CA VAL A 225 -15.03 12.71 -0.91
C VAL A 225 -14.32 11.71 0.00
N GLU A 226 -13.32 12.17 0.73
CA GLU A 226 -12.59 11.39 1.72
C GLU A 226 -13.03 11.85 3.12
N LEU A 227 -13.28 10.89 4.01
CA LEU A 227 -13.67 11.17 5.40
C LEU A 227 -12.65 10.51 6.34
N GLY A 228 -11.74 11.31 6.87
CA GLY A 228 -10.83 10.91 7.94
C GLY A 228 -11.43 11.13 9.32
N GLY A 229 -10.64 10.86 10.36
CA GLY A 229 -11.06 11.08 11.75
C GLY A 229 -11.17 12.57 12.13
N ALA A 230 -10.23 13.40 11.69
CA ALA A 230 -10.16 14.83 12.06
C ALA A 230 -10.39 15.83 10.91
N SER A 231 -10.52 15.37 9.66
CA SER A 231 -11.00 16.21 8.55
C SER A 231 -11.69 15.39 7.47
N ALA A 232 -12.52 16.05 6.67
CA ALA A 232 -12.98 15.54 5.38
C ALA A 232 -12.31 16.30 4.23
N GLN A 233 -12.19 15.69 3.05
CA GLN A 233 -11.59 16.28 1.85
C GLN A 233 -12.55 16.10 0.67
N VAL A 234 -12.64 17.13 -0.18
CA VAL A 234 -13.40 17.08 -1.44
C VAL A 234 -12.47 17.50 -2.56
N THR A 235 -12.27 16.64 -3.56
CA THR A 235 -11.37 16.91 -4.69
C THR A 235 -11.95 16.41 -6.01
N PHE A 236 -12.04 17.28 -7.02
CA PHE A 236 -12.57 16.94 -8.35
C PHE A 236 -12.06 17.92 -9.43
N VAL A 237 -12.10 17.51 -10.70
CA VAL A 237 -11.92 18.44 -11.82
C VAL A 237 -13.17 19.28 -11.96
N SER A 238 -13.02 20.61 -11.98
CA SER A 238 -14.13 21.53 -12.22
C SER A 238 -13.90 22.30 -13.52
N SER A 239 -14.94 22.45 -14.33
CA SER A 239 -14.92 23.34 -15.50
C SER A 239 -15.02 24.84 -15.14
N GLU A 240 -15.23 25.18 -13.86
CA GLU A 240 -15.31 26.57 -13.39
C GLU A 240 -13.95 27.20 -13.08
N VAL A 241 -13.96 28.53 -12.92
CA VAL A 241 -12.79 29.30 -12.46
C VAL A 241 -12.61 29.14 -10.95
N VAL A 242 -12.02 28.02 -10.55
CA VAL A 242 -11.61 27.77 -9.15
C VAL A 242 -10.60 28.84 -8.68
N PRO A 243 -10.82 29.51 -7.53
CA PRO A 243 -9.87 30.47 -6.97
C PRO A 243 -8.53 29.82 -6.59
N PRO A 244 -7.38 30.52 -6.70
CA PRO A 244 -6.05 29.93 -6.50
C PRO A 244 -5.86 29.17 -5.17
N LYS A 245 -6.51 29.62 -4.08
CA LYS A 245 -6.47 28.94 -2.77
C LYS A 245 -6.90 27.46 -2.86
N PHE A 246 -7.97 27.19 -3.61
CA PHE A 246 -8.59 25.86 -3.76
C PHE A 246 -8.17 25.13 -5.04
N SER A 247 -7.52 25.84 -5.97
CA SER A 247 -7.03 25.23 -7.21
C SER A 247 -5.75 24.45 -6.95
N ARG A 248 -5.66 23.23 -7.49
CA ARG A 248 -4.42 22.46 -7.62
C ARG A 248 -4.26 22.02 -9.07
N THR A 249 -3.02 21.99 -9.55
CA THR A 249 -2.72 21.53 -10.91
C THR A 249 -1.72 20.39 -10.82
N ILE A 250 -2.06 19.25 -11.39
CA ILE A 250 -1.17 18.10 -11.50
C ILE A 250 -1.11 17.64 -12.96
N SER A 251 -0.02 16.96 -13.33
CA SER A 251 0.14 16.39 -14.66
C SER A 251 0.41 14.89 -14.56
N TYR A 252 -0.25 14.10 -15.41
CA TYR A 252 -0.01 12.67 -15.54
C TYR A 252 0.13 12.31 -17.02
N GLY A 253 1.31 11.81 -17.41
CA GLY A 253 1.69 11.71 -18.81
C GLY A 253 1.64 13.08 -19.49
N ASN A 254 0.87 13.19 -20.57
CA ASN A 254 0.69 14.44 -21.33
C ASN A 254 -0.57 15.22 -20.96
N VAL A 255 -1.33 14.80 -19.93
CA VAL A 255 -2.57 15.46 -19.51
C VAL A 255 -2.34 16.25 -18.22
N ALA A 256 -2.79 17.50 -18.21
CA ALA A 256 -2.84 18.34 -17.03
C ALA A 256 -4.28 18.40 -16.47
N TYR A 257 -4.42 18.19 -15.17
CA TYR A 257 -5.69 18.23 -14.45
C TYR A 257 -5.72 19.47 -13.57
N LYS A 258 -6.74 20.31 -13.74
CA LYS A 258 -7.02 21.43 -12.84
C LYS A 258 -8.12 21.00 -11.86
N LEU A 259 -7.71 20.75 -10.63
CA LEU A 259 -8.55 20.25 -9.55
C LEU A 259 -9.02 21.41 -8.67
N TYR A 260 -10.29 21.39 -8.28
CA TYR A 260 -10.70 21.92 -6.98
C TYR A 260 -10.25 20.90 -5.93
N SER A 261 -9.62 21.37 -4.85
CA SER A 261 -9.31 20.55 -3.68
C SER A 261 -9.39 21.36 -2.39
N HIS A 262 -10.21 20.90 -1.45
CA HIS A 262 -10.33 21.48 -0.13
C HIS A 262 -10.42 20.42 0.97
N SER A 263 -9.95 20.79 2.17
CA SER A 263 -10.05 19.99 3.39
C SER A 263 -10.78 20.77 4.47
N PHE A 264 -11.90 20.21 4.89
CA PHE A 264 -12.73 20.68 5.99
C PHE A 264 -12.16 20.06 7.28
N LEU A 265 -11.23 20.77 7.92
CA LEU A 265 -10.72 20.41 9.26
C LEU A 265 -11.86 20.49 10.28
N HIS A 266 -11.81 19.65 11.33
CA HIS A 266 -12.90 19.41 12.31
C HIS A 266 -14.09 18.61 11.76
N TYR A 267 -14.39 18.68 10.45
CA TYR A 267 -15.43 17.85 9.80
C TYR A 267 -14.99 16.41 9.49
N GLY A 268 -14.00 15.86 10.20
CA GLY A 268 -13.74 14.42 10.22
C GLY A 268 -14.73 13.71 11.12
N GLN A 269 -14.86 12.38 11.01
CA GLN A 269 -15.85 11.63 11.78
C GLN A 269 -15.69 11.82 13.30
N ASP A 270 -14.49 11.58 13.83
CA ASP A 270 -14.20 11.65 15.27
C ASP A 270 -14.34 13.09 15.79
N ALA A 271 -13.81 14.07 15.04
CA ALA A 271 -13.80 15.47 15.44
C ALA A 271 -15.19 16.14 15.34
N ALA A 272 -16.02 15.77 14.37
CA ALA A 272 -17.39 16.27 14.25
C ALA A 272 -18.32 15.68 15.32
N GLU A 273 -18.05 14.45 15.78
CA GLU A 273 -18.73 13.86 16.94
C GLU A 273 -18.37 14.60 18.23
N GLU A 274 -17.08 14.91 18.45
CA GLU A 274 -16.60 15.70 19.59
C GLU A 274 -17.20 17.12 19.57
N GLU A 275 -17.13 17.83 18.44
CA GLU A 275 -17.65 19.20 18.28
C GLU A 275 -19.18 19.28 18.48
N LEU A 276 -19.93 18.28 18.00
CA LEU A 276 -21.37 18.16 18.26
C LEU A 276 -21.64 17.98 19.76
N LEU A 277 -20.91 17.08 20.41
CA LEU A 277 -21.08 16.77 21.83
C LEU A 277 -20.76 17.99 22.71
N GLU A 278 -19.70 18.73 22.40
CA GLU A 278 -19.38 19.99 23.07
C GLU A 278 -20.45 21.06 22.84
N SER A 279 -20.95 21.20 21.62
CA SER A 279 -22.03 22.14 21.28
C SER A 279 -23.31 21.86 22.08
N LEU A 280 -23.70 20.59 22.20
CA LEU A 280 -24.83 20.15 23.02
C LEU A 280 -24.62 20.48 24.51
N GLN A 281 -23.43 20.22 25.07
CA GLN A 281 -23.11 20.54 26.47
C GLN A 281 -23.11 22.06 26.73
N ASN A 282 -22.52 22.85 25.83
CA ASN A 282 -22.49 24.32 25.92
C ASN A 282 -23.89 24.95 25.82
N SER A 283 -24.80 24.35 25.06
CA SER A 283 -26.20 24.82 24.98
C SER A 283 -26.92 24.74 26.34
N VAL A 284 -26.65 23.69 27.13
CA VAL A 284 -27.26 23.48 28.44
C VAL A 284 -26.55 24.27 29.54
N ALA A 285 -25.23 24.47 29.47
CA ALA A 285 -24.49 25.30 30.42
C ALA A 285 -24.96 26.78 30.44
N ASN A 286 -25.56 27.25 29.36
CA ASN A 286 -26.19 28.58 29.26
C ASN A 286 -27.66 28.61 29.72
N SER A 287 -28.25 27.46 30.05
CA SER A 287 -29.60 27.34 30.61
C SER A 287 -29.53 27.16 32.13
N THR A 288 -30.40 27.85 32.88
CA THR A 288 -30.40 27.80 34.36
C THR A 288 -31.12 26.60 34.96
N GLU A 289 -31.43 25.57 34.17
CA GLU A 289 -31.98 24.30 34.66
C GLU A 289 -30.87 23.26 34.82
N ASP A 290 -31.01 22.40 35.83
CA ASP A 290 -30.10 21.28 36.13
C ASP A 290 -30.36 20.15 35.11
N GLY A 291 -30.03 20.43 33.86
CA GLY A 291 -30.53 19.74 32.67
C GLY A 291 -29.69 18.53 32.26
N ILE A 292 -30.37 17.40 32.03
CA ILE A 292 -29.79 16.26 31.33
C ILE A 292 -29.61 16.64 29.86
N VAL A 293 -28.36 16.71 29.40
CA VAL A 293 -28.03 16.98 27.99
C VAL A 293 -28.49 15.78 27.15
N THR A 294 -29.37 15.98 26.17
CA THR A 294 -29.78 14.89 25.27
C THR A 294 -28.93 14.86 24.01
N ASP A 295 -28.31 13.72 23.72
CA ASP A 295 -27.64 13.47 22.44
C ASP A 295 -28.58 12.69 21.49
N PRO A 296 -29.04 13.31 20.40
CA PRO A 296 -29.89 12.65 19.41
C PRO A 296 -29.11 11.76 18.42
N CYS A 297 -27.80 11.91 18.27
CA CYS A 297 -27.00 11.14 17.32
C CYS A 297 -26.57 9.79 17.88
N THR A 298 -26.18 9.72 19.15
CA THR A 298 -25.79 8.43 19.76
C THR A 298 -27.00 7.50 19.96
N PRO A 299 -26.91 6.19 19.62
CA PRO A 299 -28.00 5.24 19.79
C PRO A 299 -28.56 5.16 21.21
N LYS A 300 -29.89 5.11 21.33
CA LYS A 300 -30.60 5.05 22.60
C LYS A 300 -30.11 3.89 23.48
N GLY A 301 -29.73 4.21 24.72
CA GLY A 301 -29.25 3.23 25.70
C GLY A 301 -27.74 3.00 25.68
N TYR A 302 -26.99 3.70 24.81
CA TYR A 302 -25.55 3.84 24.98
C TYR A 302 -25.23 4.54 26.30
N ILE A 303 -24.14 4.12 26.94
CA ILE A 303 -23.65 4.67 28.20
C ILE A 303 -22.27 5.26 27.92
N PHE A 304 -22.18 6.59 27.96
CA PHE A 304 -20.91 7.30 27.85
C PHE A 304 -20.01 6.99 29.05
N ASP A 305 -18.69 6.89 28.80
CA ASP A 305 -17.73 6.87 29.90
C ASP A 305 -17.66 8.25 30.56
N LYS A 306 -17.58 8.28 31.89
CA LYS A 306 -17.52 9.51 32.68
C LYS A 306 -16.22 10.29 32.46
N SER A 307 -15.19 9.63 31.95
CA SER A 307 -13.92 10.25 31.55
C SER A 307 -14.05 11.13 30.30
N SER A 308 -15.05 10.88 29.44
CA SER A 308 -15.26 11.57 28.15
C SER A 308 -16.23 12.75 28.22
N LEU A 309 -16.74 13.09 29.41
CA LEU A 309 -17.81 14.07 29.59
C LEU A 309 -17.38 15.23 30.50
N LYS A 310 -17.48 16.47 29.99
CA LYS A 310 -17.25 17.69 30.79
C LYS A 310 -18.46 17.97 31.67
N ASN A 311 -18.39 17.53 32.93
CA ASN A 311 -19.25 17.86 34.08
C ASN A 311 -20.78 17.62 33.96
N SER A 312 -21.32 17.19 32.82
CA SER A 312 -22.75 17.04 32.57
C SER A 312 -23.12 15.59 32.20
N SER A 313 -24.29 15.13 32.66
CA SER A 313 -24.79 13.80 32.29
C SER A 313 -25.47 13.86 30.92
N VAL A 314 -24.76 13.39 29.89
CA VAL A 314 -25.32 13.24 28.54
C VAL A 314 -26.12 11.93 28.44
N GLN A 315 -27.34 12.02 27.91
CA GLN A 315 -28.23 10.89 27.65
C GLN A 315 -28.36 10.65 26.15
N ALA A 316 -27.93 9.49 25.67
CA ALA A 316 -28.15 9.06 24.29
C ALA A 316 -29.63 8.74 24.04
N THR A 317 -30.26 9.45 23.09
CA THR A 317 -31.69 9.34 22.76
C THR A 317 -31.96 8.71 21.39
N GLY A 318 -30.99 8.76 20.45
CA GLY A 318 -31.06 8.08 19.15
C GLY A 318 -32.20 8.56 18.24
N ASN A 319 -32.29 9.87 17.99
CA ASN A 319 -33.27 10.50 17.11
C ASN A 319 -32.62 11.03 15.82
N PHE A 320 -32.79 10.27 14.73
CA PHE A 320 -32.22 10.62 13.42
C PHE A 320 -32.58 12.03 12.92
N ASN A 321 -33.81 12.50 13.15
CA ASN A 321 -34.26 13.79 12.63
C ASN A 321 -33.64 14.98 13.38
N GLU A 322 -33.52 14.86 14.70
CA GLU A 322 -32.82 15.83 15.54
C GLU A 322 -31.32 15.80 15.28
N CYS A 323 -30.71 14.60 15.21
CA CYS A 323 -29.30 14.42 14.86
C CYS A 323 -28.94 15.07 13.51
N ARG A 324 -29.73 14.79 12.47
CA ARG A 324 -29.56 15.39 11.14
C ARG A 324 -29.73 16.91 11.18
N SER A 325 -30.59 17.44 12.05
CA SER A 325 -30.82 18.88 12.17
C SER A 325 -29.67 19.57 12.89
N ALA A 326 -29.14 18.97 13.96
CA ALA A 326 -27.99 19.48 14.70
C ALA A 326 -26.70 19.45 13.86
N THR A 327 -26.38 18.32 13.24
CA THR A 327 -25.22 18.17 12.34
C THR A 327 -25.34 19.07 11.09
N PHE A 328 -26.54 19.26 10.55
CA PHE A 328 -26.74 20.24 9.46
C PHE A 328 -26.50 21.68 9.93
N ALA A 329 -26.89 22.05 11.15
CA ALA A 329 -26.62 23.38 11.69
C ALA A 329 -25.11 23.67 11.78
N MET A 330 -24.30 22.71 12.26
CA MET A 330 -22.83 22.81 12.27
C MET A 330 -22.27 23.05 10.86
N LEU A 331 -22.72 22.28 9.86
CA LEU A 331 -22.32 22.45 8.46
C LEU A 331 -22.69 23.82 7.86
N GLN A 332 -23.63 24.56 8.46
CA GLN A 332 -24.00 25.92 8.04
C GLN A 332 -23.32 27.03 8.87
N GLU A 333 -22.51 26.70 9.87
CA GLU A 333 -21.86 27.69 10.73
C GLU A 333 -20.90 28.59 9.94
N GLY A 334 -20.98 29.90 10.17
CA GLY A 334 -20.18 30.90 9.48
C GLY A 334 -20.56 31.16 8.03
N LYS A 335 -21.65 30.55 7.50
CA LYS A 335 -22.07 30.69 6.09
C LYS A 335 -22.49 32.10 5.70
N GLU A 336 -22.93 32.91 6.65
CA GLU A 336 -23.16 34.34 6.49
C GLU A 336 -21.89 35.13 6.08
N ASN A 337 -20.70 34.56 6.34
CA ASN A 337 -19.41 35.12 5.92
C ASN A 337 -18.92 34.60 4.55
N CYS A 338 -19.78 33.93 3.77
CA CYS A 338 -19.43 33.46 2.42
C CYS A 338 -19.06 34.63 1.49
N ALA A 339 -17.77 34.76 1.18
CA ALA A 339 -17.24 35.79 0.27
C ALA A 339 -17.37 35.44 -1.23
N TYR A 340 -18.12 34.40 -1.57
CA TYR A 340 -18.20 33.82 -2.91
C TYR A 340 -19.66 33.72 -3.38
N LYS A 341 -19.87 33.50 -4.69
CA LYS A 341 -21.22 33.30 -5.26
C LYS A 341 -21.93 32.06 -4.68
N HIS A 342 -21.16 31.02 -4.31
CA HIS A 342 -21.66 29.82 -3.67
C HIS A 342 -20.67 29.32 -2.60
N CYS A 343 -21.20 28.90 -1.46
CA CYS A 343 -20.50 28.15 -0.41
C CYS A 343 -21.42 27.03 0.09
N SER A 344 -20.92 25.79 0.15
CA SER A 344 -21.73 24.63 0.53
C SER A 344 -21.67 24.34 2.03
N ILE A 345 -20.46 24.35 2.61
CA ILE A 345 -20.19 24.16 4.04
C ILE A 345 -19.55 25.44 4.59
N GLY A 346 -20.20 26.05 5.59
CA GLY A 346 -19.83 27.36 6.14
C GLY A 346 -19.55 28.43 5.06
N SER A 347 -18.47 29.19 5.23
CA SER A 347 -18.00 30.24 4.31
C SER A 347 -17.10 29.74 3.17
N THR A 348 -16.96 28.42 2.99
CA THR A 348 -16.02 27.83 2.03
C THR A 348 -16.60 27.77 0.62
N PHE A 349 -15.89 28.38 -0.34
CA PHE A 349 -16.18 28.23 -1.77
C PHE A 349 -16.24 26.76 -2.17
N THR A 350 -17.26 26.39 -2.92
CA THR A 350 -17.38 25.09 -3.58
C THR A 350 -17.94 25.34 -4.98
N PRO A 351 -17.32 24.82 -6.06
CA PRO A 351 -17.89 24.86 -7.40
C PRO A 351 -19.20 24.07 -7.47
N ASP A 352 -20.02 24.33 -8.48
CA ASP A 352 -21.16 23.48 -8.79
C ASP A 352 -20.63 22.06 -9.17
N LEU A 353 -21.31 21.03 -8.66
CA LEU A 353 -21.02 19.62 -8.98
C LEU A 353 -21.47 19.31 -10.42
N GLN A 354 -20.71 18.46 -11.12
CA GLN A 354 -20.80 18.23 -12.57
C GLN A 354 -20.93 16.73 -12.88
#